data_AF-A0A2U1S223-F1
#
_entry.id   AF-A0A2U1S223-F1
#
_cell.length_a   1.000
_cell.length_b   1.000
_cell.length_c   1.000
_cell.angle_alpha   90.00
_cell.angle_beta   90.00
_cell.angle_gamma   90.00
#
_symmetry.space_group_name_H-M   'P 1'
#
loop_
_entity.id
_entity.type
_entity.pdbx_description
1 polymer ?
#
loop_
_entity_poly.entity_id
_entity_poly.type
_entity_poly.pdbx_seq_one_letter_code
_entity_poly.pdbx_strand_id
1 'polypeptide(L)' 'MTIAEKIQQYVRKLPSSAQVEVLEFVEYLLAKSVREKNSDWTDLSLTLAMRGMEDEDLPTYTTADLKVVFT' A
#
# COMPACT_ATOMS: atom_id res chain seq x y z
N MET A 1 30.55 8.87 1.30
CA MET A 1 29.40 9.49 2.00
C MET A 1 28.12 8.90 1.41
N THR A 2 27.31 8.24 2.24
CA THR A 2 26.04 7.61 1.82
C THR A 2 24.93 8.66 1.67
N ILE A 3 23.84 8.31 0.98
CA ILE A 3 22.66 9.18 0.89
C ILE A 3 22.07 9.44 2.28
N ALA A 4 22.05 8.43 3.16
CA ALA A 4 21.59 8.57 4.54
C ALA A 4 22.41 9.61 5.33
N GLU A 5 23.74 9.58 5.20
CA GLU A 5 24.62 10.58 5.82
C GLU A 5 24.35 11.99 5.30
N LYS A 6 24.06 12.14 3.99
CA LYS A 6 23.73 13.44 3.39
C LYS A 6 22.42 13.99 3.95
N ILE A 7 21.38 13.14 4.03
CA ILE A 7 20.09 13.51 4.62
C ILE A 7 20.28 13.96 6.06
N GLN A 8 21.03 13.21 6.87
CA GLN A 8 21.28 13.58 8.26
C GLN A 8 21.98 14.94 8.40
N GLN A 9 22.94 15.25 7.52
CA GLN A 9 23.61 16.54 7.52
C GLN A 9 22.65 17.70 7.18
N TYR A 10 21.72 17.51 6.23
CA TYR A 10 20.74 18.53 5.87
C TYR A 10 19.66 18.70 6.94
N VAL A 11 19.15 17.61 7.52
CA VAL A 11 18.15 17.66 8.59
C VAL A 11 18.65 18.46 9.79
N ARG A 12 19.92 18.30 10.17
CA ARG A 12 20.53 19.07 11.26
C ARG A 12 20.59 20.58 11.01
N LYS A 13 20.51 21.04 9.77
CA LYS A 13 20.49 22.47 9.41
C LYS A 13 19.09 23.07 9.42
N LEU A 14 18.05 22.24 9.46
CA LEU A 14 16.66 22.68 9.45
C LEU A 14 16.21 23.08 10.86
N PRO A 15 15.25 24.02 10.98
CA PRO A 15 14.58 24.31 12.25
C PRO A 15 13.74 23.11 12.71
N SER A 16 13.49 23.00 14.01
CA SER A 16 12.82 21.84 14.61
C SER A 16 11.46 21.51 13.98
N SER A 17 10.67 22.52 13.59
CA SER A 17 9.39 22.30 12.90
C SER A 17 9.55 21.57 11.57
N ALA A 18 10.55 21.94 10.77
CA ALA A 18 10.84 21.29 9.50
C ALA A 18 11.51 19.91 9.70
N GLN A 19 12.22 19.68 10.83
CA GLN A 19 12.73 18.34 11.15
C GLN A 19 11.59 17.35 11.45
N VAL A 20 10.52 17.81 12.11
CA VAL A 20 9.31 17.00 12.35
C VAL A 20 8.65 16.62 11.03
N GLU A 21 8.46 17.57 10.11
CA GLU A 21 7.89 17.28 8.79
C GLU A 21 8.72 16.25 8.00
N VAL A 22 10.05 16.34 8.07
CA VAL A 22 10.93 15.33 7.45
C VAL A 22 10.75 13.96 8.10
N LEU A 23 10.60 13.90 9.43
CA LEU A 23 10.36 12.64 10.13
C LEU A 23 9.03 12.00 9.69
N GLU A 24 7.95 12.79 9.67
CA GLU A 24 6.63 12.33 9.21
C GLU A 24 6.69 11.80 7.77
N PHE A 25 7.44 12.47 6.89
CA PHE A 25 7.61 12.01 5.52
C PHE A 25 8.38 10.68 5.42
N VAL A 26 9.43 10.50 6.23
CA VAL A 26 10.18 9.23 6.29
C VAL A 26 9.29 8.09 6.80
N GLU A 27 8.49 8.34 7.84
CA GLU A 27 7.53 7.36 8.35
C GLU A 27 6.47 6.99 7.31
N TYR A 28 5.96 7.97 6.58
CA TYR A 28 5.06 7.75 5.45
C TYR A 28 5.70 6.87 4.38
N LEU A 29 6.94 7.13 3.97
CA LEU A 29 7.64 6.34 2.96
C LEU A 29 7.85 4.89 3.42
N LEU A 30 8.18 4.67 4.69
CA LEU A 30 8.29 3.33 5.26
C LEU A 30 6.94 2.60 5.19
N ALA A 31 5.86 3.23 5.65
CA ALA A 31 4.52 2.65 5.59
C ALA A 31 4.04 2.40 4.15
N LYS A 32 4.37 3.31 3.23
CA LYS A 32 4.08 3.18 1.80
C LYS A 32 4.80 1.98 1.19
N SER A 33 6.09 1.79 1.50
CA SER A 33 6.86 0.65 0.97
C SER A 33 6.31 -0.71 1.39
N VAL A 34 5.69 -0.78 2.59
CA VAL A 34 5.00 -1.98 3.07
C VAL A 34 3.69 -2.17 2.31
N ARG A 35 2.91 -1.09 2.11
CA ARG A 35 1.66 -1.13 1.34
C ARG A 35 1.87 -1.52 -0.12
N GLU A 36 2.87 -0.96 -0.79
CA GLU A 36 3.18 -1.29 -2.20
C GLU A 36 3.55 -2.77 -2.33
N LYS A 37 4.40 -3.30 -1.44
CA LYS A 37 4.68 -4.74 -1.40
C LYS A 37 3.44 -5.60 -1.18
N ASN A 38 2.51 -5.14 -0.34
CA ASN A 38 1.24 -5.84 -0.12
C ASN A 38 0.32 -5.74 -1.35
N SER A 39 0.35 -4.62 -2.08
CA SER A 39 -0.40 -4.46 -3.33
C SER A 39 0.10 -5.43 -4.39
N ASP A 40 1.42 -5.50 -4.59
CA ASP A 40 2.04 -6.43 -5.53
C ASP A 40 1.73 -7.88 -5.17
N TRP A 41 1.71 -8.19 -3.87
CA TRP A 41 1.30 -9.50 -3.37
C TRP A 41 -0.19 -9.80 -3.60
N THR A 42 -1.05 -8.78 -3.45
CA THR A 42 -2.49 -8.91 -3.66
C THR A 42 -2.78 -9.25 -5.12
N ASP A 43 -2.22 -8.50 -6.06
CA ASP A 43 -2.39 -8.72 -7.50
C ASP A 43 -1.82 -10.08 -7.94
N LEU A 44 -0.64 -10.46 -7.44
CA LEU A 44 -0.05 -11.76 -7.70
C LEU A 44 -0.93 -12.90 -7.17
N SER A 45 -1.41 -12.78 -5.93
CA SER A 45 -2.23 -13.82 -5.29
C SER A 45 -3.57 -14.01 -6.01
N LEU A 46 -4.22 -12.92 -6.42
CA LEU A 46 -5.44 -12.97 -7.21
C LEU A 46 -5.20 -13.60 -8.58
N THR A 47 -4.14 -13.19 -9.28
CA THR A 47 -3.76 -13.76 -10.58
C THR A 47 -3.52 -15.26 -10.49
N LEU A 48 -2.85 -15.72 -9.43
CA LEU A 48 -2.62 -17.14 -9.19
C LEU A 48 -3.91 -17.89 -8.82
N ALA A 49 -4.80 -17.28 -8.04
CA ALA A 49 -6.08 -17.88 -7.66
C ALA A 49 -7.05 -18.03 -8.83
N MET A 50 -7.04 -17.07 -9.77
CA MET A 50 -7.86 -17.08 -10.98
C MET A 50 -7.29 -17.98 -12.10
N ARG A 51 -6.05 -18.46 -11.94
CA ARG A 51 -5.39 -19.30 -12.95
C ARG A 51 -6.10 -20.66 -13.07
N GLY A 52 -6.60 -20.98 -14.25
CA GLY A 52 -7.43 -22.15 -14.53
C GLY A 52 -8.94 -21.90 -14.48
N MET A 53 -9.37 -20.68 -14.10
CA MET A 53 -10.77 -20.25 -14.08
C MET A 53 -11.04 -19.14 -15.13
N GLU A 54 -10.11 -18.90 -16.07
CA GLU A 54 -10.19 -17.77 -17.01
C GLU A 54 -11.35 -17.89 -18.00
N ASP A 55 -11.71 -19.13 -18.36
CA ASP A 55 -12.80 -19.44 -19.29
C ASP A 55 -14.11 -19.86 -18.57
N GLU A 56 -14.13 -19.80 -17.23
CA GLU A 56 -15.36 -20.09 -16.47
C GLU A 56 -16.34 -18.91 -16.57
N ASP A 57 -17.61 -19.22 -16.83
CA ASP A 57 -18.67 -18.21 -16.81
C ASP A 57 -18.74 -17.57 -15.42
N LEU A 58 -18.60 -16.24 -15.38
CA LEU A 58 -18.68 -15.51 -14.12
C LEU A 58 -20.07 -15.71 -13.49
N PRO A 59 -20.14 -16.16 -12.22
CA PRO A 59 -21.41 -16.31 -11.53
C PRO A 59 -22.16 -14.98 -11.50
N THR A 60 -23.44 -15.01 -11.90
CA THR A 60 -24.30 -13.83 -11.89
C THR A 60 -24.79 -13.57 -10.47
N TYR A 61 -23.93 -12.97 -9.65
CA TYR A 61 -24.32 -12.52 -8.32
C TYR A 61 -25.20 -11.27 -8.43
N THR A 62 -26.26 -11.22 -7.64
CA THR A 62 -27.26 -10.16 -7.60
C THR A 62 -27.46 -9.67 -6.16
N THR A 63 -28.16 -8.55 -5.99
CA THR A 63 -28.54 -8.07 -4.65
C THR A 63 -29.46 -9.03 -3.90
N ALA A 64 -30.11 -9.98 -4.61
CA ALA A 64 -30.92 -11.02 -4.00
C ALA A 64 -30.08 -12.08 -3.26
N ASP A 65 -28.78 -12.18 -3.55
CA ASP A 65 -27.86 -13.13 -2.91
C ASP A 65 -27.30 -12.60 -1.57
N LEU A 66 -27.55 -11.32 -1.26
CA LEU A 66 -27.13 -10.72 0.00
C LEU A 66 -28.01 -11.23 1.15
N LYS A 67 -27.40 -11.93 2.11
CA LYS A 67 -28.12 -12.47 3.29
C LYS A 67 -28.69 -11.40 4.23
N VAL A 68 -28.19 -10.17 4.17
CA VAL A 68 -28.59 -9.09 5.05
C VAL A 68 -28.98 -7.89 4.19
N VAL A 69 -30.24 -7.49 4.30
CA VAL A 69 -30.77 -6.27 3.70
C VAL A 69 -30.95 -5.27 4.83
N PHE A 70 -30.15 -4.19 4.83
CA PHE A 70 -30.35 -3.09 5.76
C PHE A 70 -31.48 -2.21 5.20
N THR A 71 -32.57 -2.14 5.96
CA THR A 71 -33.73 -1.26 5.71
C THR A 71 -33.74 -0.13 6.72
#